data_AF-A0A0N7I3B8-F1
#
_entry.id   AF-A0A0N7I3B8-F1
#
_cell.length_a   1.000
_cell.length_b   1.000
_cell.length_c   1.000
_cell.angle_alpha   90.00
_cell.angle_beta   90.00
_cell.angle_gamma   90.00
#
_symmetry.space_group_name_H-M   'P 1'
#
loop_
_entity.id
_entity.type
_entity.pdbx_description
1 polymer ?
#
loop_
_entity_poly.entity_id
_entity_poly.type
_entity_poly.pdbx_seq_one_letter_code
_entity_poly.pdbx_strand_id
1 'polypeptide(L)'
;MSGDAAPLRWGVKRSLVRYVAGVPDGLLRAFDGAVADDEQVFVFAADGSGADGVRRFRGSLEFTAHEGMLRIELSDPWVESDVEGALLTVFSPMDDRRVAMARLTPAGDAAWTAELLPRGADVLGPQYFAGTAIDPVRIGAG
;
A
#
# COMPACT_ATOMS: atom_id res chain seq x y z
N MET A 1 18.49 -22.43 -6.90
CA MET A 1 18.28 -20.98 -7.06
C MET A 1 16.89 -20.69 -6.56
N SER A 2 16.72 -20.29 -5.29
CA SER A 2 15.45 -19.69 -4.88
C SER A 2 15.38 -18.38 -5.64
N GLY A 3 14.49 -18.27 -6.62
CA GLY A 3 14.24 -16.97 -7.24
C GLY A 3 13.74 -16.04 -6.15
N ASP A 4 14.35 -14.87 -6.00
CA ASP A 4 13.83 -13.84 -5.09
C ASP A 4 12.36 -13.61 -5.45
N ALA A 5 11.49 -13.76 -4.44
CA ALA A 5 10.07 -13.53 -4.62
C ALA A 5 9.86 -12.06 -5.01
N ALA A 6 9.06 -11.82 -6.04
CA ALA A 6 8.90 -10.48 -6.61
C ALA A 6 8.28 -9.51 -5.59
N PRO A 7 8.82 -8.29 -5.42
CA PRO A 7 8.31 -7.32 -4.47
C PRO A 7 6.99 -6.70 -4.92
N LEU A 8 6.33 -6.02 -3.99
CA LEU A 8 5.19 -5.15 -4.28
C LEU A 8 5.67 -3.70 -4.35
N ARG A 9 5.34 -3.00 -5.45
CA ARG A 9 5.61 -1.56 -5.62
C ARG A 9 4.29 -0.80 -5.63
N TRP A 10 4.18 0.23 -4.80
CA TRP A 10 2.94 0.99 -4.66
C TRP A 10 3.22 2.40 -4.13
N GLY A 11 2.69 3.42 -4.82
CA GLY A 11 2.82 4.83 -4.41
C GLY A 11 1.82 5.27 -3.34
N VAL A 12 0.97 4.35 -2.84
CA VAL A 12 -0.20 4.63 -2.00
C VAL A 12 -1.19 5.55 -2.73
N LYS A 13 -0.94 6.86 -2.73
CA LYS A 13 -1.67 7.86 -3.51
C LYS A 13 -0.74 9.05 -3.74
N ARG A 14 -0.34 9.30 -4.99
CA ARG A 14 0.66 10.34 -5.31
C ARG A 14 0.33 11.72 -4.78
N SER A 15 -0.95 12.10 -4.77
CA SER A 15 -1.38 13.40 -4.24
C SER A 15 -1.26 13.49 -2.72
N LEU A 16 -1.50 12.39 -1.99
CA LEU A 16 -1.31 12.33 -0.54
C LEU A 16 0.18 12.43 -0.20
N VAL A 17 0.99 11.62 -0.87
CA VAL A 17 2.45 11.57 -0.64
C VAL A 17 3.08 12.95 -0.93
N ARG A 18 2.72 13.57 -2.07
CA ARG A 18 3.17 14.94 -2.40
C ARG A 18 2.68 15.99 -1.41
N TYR A 19 1.45 15.86 -0.93
CA TYR A 19 0.90 16.77 0.07
C TYR A 19 1.72 16.72 1.35
N VAL A 20 1.92 15.53 1.91
CA VAL A 20 2.71 15.33 3.13
C VAL A 20 4.14 15.83 2.93
N ALA A 21 4.81 15.47 1.83
CA ALA A 21 6.17 15.94 1.53
C ALA A 21 6.31 17.47 1.39
N GLY A 22 5.21 18.17 1.07
CA GLY A 22 5.19 19.63 0.91
C GLY A 22 4.91 20.40 2.19
N VAL A 23 4.51 19.74 3.28
CA VAL A 23 4.30 20.41 4.57
C VAL A 23 5.65 20.54 5.31
N PRO A 24 5.97 21.69 5.93
CA PRO A 24 7.27 21.89 6.59
C PRO A 24 7.64 20.84 7.66
N ASP A 25 6.64 20.26 8.33
CA ASP A 25 6.79 19.21 9.33
C ASP A 25 6.35 17.82 8.81
N GLY A 26 6.17 17.72 7.50
CA GLY A 26 5.77 16.51 6.81
C GLY A 26 6.84 15.42 6.89
N LEU A 27 6.41 14.20 7.18
CA LEU A 27 7.27 13.04 7.30
C LEU A 27 6.71 11.89 6.48
N LEU A 28 7.58 11.28 5.68
CA LEU A 28 7.33 10.03 4.97
C LEU A 28 8.40 9.03 5.39
N ARG A 29 8.01 7.95 6.06
CA ARG A 29 8.93 6.88 6.46
C ARG A 29 8.51 5.55 5.86
N ALA A 30 9.50 4.81 5.38
CA ALA A 30 9.39 3.41 5.02
C ALA A 30 10.40 2.61 5.85
N PHE A 31 9.97 1.53 6.48
CA PHE A 31 10.80 0.75 7.39
C PHE A 31 10.31 -0.70 7.48
N ASP A 32 11.00 -1.53 8.28
CA ASP A 32 10.66 -2.93 8.57
C ASP A 32 10.41 -3.83 7.35
N GLY A 33 11.09 -3.57 6.22
CA GLY A 33 10.94 -4.32 4.97
C GLY A 33 10.37 -3.51 3.81
N ALA A 34 9.98 -2.25 4.06
CA ALA A 34 9.69 -1.28 3.00
C ALA A 34 10.86 -0.31 2.79
N VAL A 35 11.08 0.08 1.53
CA VAL A 35 11.95 1.19 1.14
C VAL A 35 11.20 2.11 0.18
N ALA A 36 11.54 3.39 0.14
CA ALA A 36 11.05 4.32 -0.87
C ALA A 36 12.12 4.51 -1.96
N ASP A 37 11.71 4.55 -3.23
CA ASP A 37 12.59 5.01 -4.31
C ASP A 37 12.56 6.54 -4.47
N ASP A 38 13.36 7.05 -5.41
CA ASP A 38 13.50 8.49 -5.67
C ASP A 38 12.19 9.16 -6.13
N GLU A 39 11.22 8.38 -6.62
CA GLU A 39 9.90 8.86 -7.01
C GLU A 39 8.86 8.74 -5.90
N GLN A 40 9.28 8.32 -4.70
CA GLN A 40 8.43 8.00 -3.55
C GLN A 40 7.42 6.88 -3.84
N VAL A 41 7.81 5.93 -4.70
CA VAL A 41 7.13 4.64 -4.80
C VAL A 41 7.71 3.73 -3.73
N PHE A 42 6.84 3.15 -2.92
CA PHE A 42 7.24 2.26 -1.85
C PHE A 42 7.36 0.83 -2.35
N VAL A 43 8.49 0.19 -2.04
CA VAL A 43 8.81 -1.18 -2.41
C VAL A 43 8.80 -2.02 -1.14
N PHE A 44 7.86 -2.97 -1.07
CA PHE A 44 7.69 -3.91 0.03
C PHE A 44 8.32 -5.25 -0.34
N ALA A 45 9.20 -5.75 0.52
CA ALA A 45 9.86 -7.03 0.32
C ALA A 45 8.83 -8.18 0.33
N ALA A 46 8.97 -9.14 -0.57
CA ALA A 46 8.12 -10.33 -0.54
C ALA A 46 8.42 -11.18 0.70
N ASP A 47 7.36 -11.66 1.35
CA ASP A 47 7.39 -12.52 2.53
C ASP A 47 6.76 -13.90 2.21
N GLY A 48 6.95 -14.33 0.95
CA GLY A 48 6.41 -15.57 0.41
C GLY A 48 4.91 -15.55 0.11
N SER A 49 4.40 -16.73 -0.23
CA SER A 49 2.96 -16.99 -0.40
C SER A 49 2.47 -17.87 0.75
N GLY A 50 1.35 -17.51 1.36
CA GLY A 50 0.68 -18.41 2.30
C GLY A 50 0.18 -19.69 1.63
N ALA A 51 -0.11 -20.71 2.42
CA ALA A 51 -0.70 -21.97 1.94
C ALA A 51 -2.09 -21.76 1.29
N ASP A 52 -2.69 -20.59 1.50
CA ASP A 52 -3.95 -20.09 0.98
C ASP A 52 -3.82 -19.40 -0.40
N GLY A 53 -2.61 -19.27 -0.96
CA GLY A 53 -2.37 -18.56 -2.21
C GLY A 53 -2.30 -17.04 -2.06
N VAL A 54 -2.33 -16.52 -0.82
CA VAL A 54 -2.17 -15.09 -0.53
C VAL A 54 -0.70 -14.70 -0.69
N ARG A 55 -0.43 -13.67 -1.50
CA ARG A 55 0.92 -13.08 -1.59
C ARG A 55 1.12 -12.10 -0.45
N ARG A 56 2.15 -12.34 0.37
CA ARG A 56 2.46 -11.51 1.53
C ARG A 56 3.71 -10.70 1.28
N PHE A 57 3.68 -9.46 1.75
CA PHE A 57 4.80 -8.54 1.65
C PHE A 57 5.03 -7.94 3.03
N ARG A 58 6.30 -7.73 3.36
CA ARG A 58 6.74 -7.12 4.60
C ARG A 58 7.02 -5.65 4.38
N GLY A 59 6.68 -4.83 5.36
CA GLY A 59 7.13 -3.44 5.42
C GLY A 59 6.05 -2.50 5.92
N SER A 60 6.51 -1.39 6.48
CA SER A 60 5.67 -0.41 7.17
C SER A 60 5.90 0.97 6.60
N LEU A 61 4.81 1.73 6.48
CA LEU A 61 4.82 3.15 6.14
C LEU A 61 4.23 3.96 7.28
N GLU A 62 4.83 5.11 7.56
CA GLU A 62 4.30 6.13 8.47
C GLU A 62 4.34 7.49 7.75
N PHE A 63 3.17 8.10 7.59
CA PHE A 63 3.01 9.46 7.07
C PHE A 63 2.48 10.37 8.17
N THR A 64 3.16 11.48 8.45
CA THR A 64 2.67 12.48 9.39
C THR A 64 2.79 13.90 8.85
N ALA A 65 1.86 14.78 9.23
CA ALA A 65 1.91 16.22 8.96
C ALA A 65 1.05 16.99 9.98
N HIS A 66 1.23 18.31 10.06
CA HIS A 66 0.47 19.20 10.96
C HIS A 66 0.55 18.75 12.43
N GLU A 67 1.77 18.65 12.93
CA GLU A 67 2.12 18.31 14.31
C GLU A 67 1.52 16.98 14.75
N GLY A 68 1.38 16.04 13.79
CA GLY A 68 0.84 14.70 14.00
C GLY A 68 -0.69 14.61 13.92
N MET A 69 -1.40 15.70 13.61
CA MET A 69 -2.84 15.65 13.37
C MET A 69 -3.18 14.78 12.16
N LEU A 70 -2.37 14.85 11.11
CA LEU A 70 -2.37 13.82 10.08
C LEU A 70 -1.38 12.73 10.52
N ARG A 71 -1.89 11.52 10.68
CA ARG A 71 -1.10 10.31 10.91
C ARG A 71 -1.74 9.16 10.14
N ILE A 72 -0.97 8.53 9.27
CA ILE A 72 -1.37 7.33 8.52
C ILE A 72 -0.28 6.30 8.73
N GLU A 73 -0.67 5.13 9.22
CA GLU A 73 0.21 3.98 9.34
C GLU A 73 -0.40 2.78 8.64
N LEU A 74 0.40 2.12 7.82
CA LEU A 74 0.03 0.86 7.18
C LEU A 74 1.23 -0.06 7.13
N SER A 75 0.98 -1.35 7.23
CA SER A 75 2.03 -2.35 7.25
C SER A 75 1.57 -3.65 6.61
N ASP A 76 2.55 -4.47 6.25
CA ASP A 76 2.41 -5.84 5.78
C ASP A 76 1.29 -6.02 4.74
N PRO A 77 1.41 -5.37 3.57
CA PRO A 77 0.40 -5.48 2.52
C PRO A 77 0.30 -6.92 2.05
N TRP A 78 -0.93 -7.42 1.92
CA TRP A 78 -1.22 -8.72 1.35
C TRP A 78 -2.10 -8.56 0.12
N VAL A 79 -1.88 -9.44 -0.86
CA VAL A 79 -2.69 -9.48 -2.08
C VAL A 79 -3.29 -10.86 -2.22
N GLU A 80 -4.61 -10.92 -2.13
CA GLU A 80 -5.42 -12.11 -2.30
C GLU A 80 -6.13 -12.03 -3.65
N SER A 81 -5.87 -12.99 -4.53
CA SER A 81 -6.55 -13.05 -5.83
C SER A 81 -7.96 -13.60 -5.66
N ASP A 82 -8.91 -13.03 -6.38
CA ASP A 82 -10.26 -13.56 -6.53
C ASP A 82 -10.61 -13.72 -8.02
N VAL A 83 -11.83 -14.15 -8.33
CA VAL A 83 -12.28 -14.40 -9.71
C VAL A 83 -12.43 -13.11 -10.54
N GLU A 84 -12.57 -11.95 -9.91
CA GLU A 84 -12.81 -10.66 -10.57
C GLU A 84 -11.54 -9.79 -10.60
N GLY A 85 -10.51 -10.14 -9.84
CA GLY A 85 -9.25 -9.43 -9.74
C GLY A 85 -8.47 -9.84 -8.50
N ALA A 86 -8.17 -8.87 -7.63
CA ALA A 86 -7.56 -9.14 -6.34
C ALA A 86 -8.01 -8.12 -5.27
N LEU A 87 -7.75 -8.47 -4.02
CA LEU A 87 -7.96 -7.62 -2.86
C LEU A 87 -6.60 -7.26 -2.26
N LEU A 88 -6.32 -5.96 -2.17
CA LEU A 88 -5.22 -5.45 -1.35
C LEU A 88 -5.73 -5.27 0.08
N THR A 89 -5.03 -5.90 1.03
CA THR A 89 -5.24 -5.64 2.46
C THR A 89 -3.95 -5.14 3.10
N VAL A 90 -4.07 -4.35 4.15
CA VAL A 90 -2.93 -3.88 4.96
C VAL A 90 -3.26 -4.08 6.42
N PHE A 91 -2.26 -4.26 7.28
CA PHE A 91 -2.45 -4.09 8.72
C PHE A 91 -2.40 -2.59 9.05
N SER A 92 -3.42 -2.09 9.72
CA SER A 92 -3.47 -0.73 10.26
C SER A 92 -3.08 -0.80 11.74
N PRO A 93 -1.86 -0.35 12.13
CA PRO A 93 -1.46 -0.34 13.53
C PRO A 93 -2.33 0.57 14.39
N MET A 94 -2.86 1.65 13.81
CA MET A 94 -3.76 2.58 14.50
C MET A 94 -5.08 1.93 14.92
N ASP A 95 -5.58 0.99 14.12
CA ASP A 95 -6.82 0.25 14.38
C ASP A 95 -6.58 -1.16 14.98
N ASP A 96 -5.32 -1.58 15.12
CA ASP A 96 -4.90 -2.93 15.50
C ASP A 96 -5.62 -4.06 14.72
N ARG A 97 -5.73 -3.89 13.41
CA ARG A 97 -6.45 -4.85 12.55
C ARG A 97 -5.99 -4.85 11.10
N ARG A 98 -6.25 -5.98 10.42
CA ARG A 98 -6.15 -6.06 8.96
C ARG A 98 -7.36 -5.42 8.29
N VAL A 99 -7.11 -4.54 7.34
CA VAL A 99 -8.08 -3.72 6.64
C VAL A 99 -8.09 -4.08 5.16
N ALA A 100 -9.30 -4.28 4.60
CA ALA A 100 -9.52 -4.32 3.16
C ALA A 100 -9.32 -2.92 2.57
N MET A 101 -8.16 -2.71 1.94
CA MET A 101 -7.68 -1.41 1.51
C MET A 101 -8.26 -1.02 0.16
N ALA A 102 -8.07 -1.87 -0.85
CA ALA A 102 -8.46 -1.55 -2.22
C ALA A 102 -8.83 -2.80 -3.03
N ARG A 103 -9.79 -2.63 -3.96
CA ARG A 103 -10.03 -3.57 -5.05
C ARG A 103 -8.94 -3.36 -6.10
N LEU A 104 -8.30 -4.45 -6.52
CA LEU A 104 -7.32 -4.46 -7.58
C LEU A 104 -7.90 -5.07 -8.85
N THR A 105 -7.73 -4.39 -9.97
CA THR A 105 -8.17 -4.87 -11.29
C THR A 105 -6.96 -5.00 -12.22
N PRO A 106 -6.81 -6.11 -12.98
CA PRO A 106 -5.69 -6.29 -13.90
C PRO A 106 -5.58 -5.13 -14.91
N ALA A 107 -4.38 -4.59 -15.09
CA ALA A 107 -4.12 -3.45 -15.98
C ALA A 107 -2.99 -3.70 -17.00
N GLY A 108 -2.42 -4.90 -17.05
CA GLY A 108 -1.30 -5.28 -17.91
C GLY A 108 -0.19 -6.00 -17.15
N ASP A 109 1.00 -6.10 -17.76
CA ASP A 109 2.15 -6.83 -17.21
C ASP A 109 2.45 -6.46 -15.75
N ALA A 110 2.11 -7.38 -14.84
CA ALA A 110 2.28 -7.26 -13.39
C ALA A 110 1.59 -6.05 -12.72
N ALA A 111 0.81 -5.26 -13.46
CA ALA A 111 0.21 -4.00 -12.99
C ALA A 111 -1.28 -4.15 -12.71
N TRP A 112 -1.73 -3.49 -11.65
CA TRP A 112 -3.11 -3.51 -11.18
C TRP A 112 -3.56 -2.08 -10.90
N THR A 113 -4.70 -1.66 -11.46
CA THR A 113 -5.37 -0.45 -10.95
C THR A 113 -5.92 -0.74 -9.56
N ALA A 114 -6.06 0.30 -8.75
CA ALA A 114 -6.49 0.18 -7.37
C ALA A 114 -7.57 1.22 -7.05
N GLU A 115 -8.69 0.78 -6.48
CA GLU A 115 -9.77 1.63 -6.01
C GLU A 115 -10.06 1.35 -4.54
N LEU A 116 -10.15 2.40 -3.72
CA LEU A 116 -10.36 2.23 -2.28
C LEU A 116 -11.67 1.51 -1.97
N LEU A 117 -11.61 0.62 -1.00
CA LEU A 117 -12.78 0.13 -0.30
C LEU A 117 -13.13 1.05 0.88
N PRO A 118 -14.34 0.96 1.47
CA PRO A 118 -14.75 1.88 2.54
C PRO A 118 -13.75 1.98 3.69
N ARG A 119 -13.25 0.83 4.17
CA ARG A 119 -12.26 0.82 5.26
C ARG A 119 -10.89 1.33 4.85
N GLY A 120 -10.49 1.16 3.59
CA GLY A 120 -9.25 1.74 3.08
C GLY A 120 -9.32 3.26 2.96
N ALA A 121 -10.50 3.80 2.63
CA ALA A 121 -10.73 5.24 2.65
C ALA A 121 -10.59 5.82 4.07
N ASP A 122 -11.16 5.14 5.09
CA ASP A 122 -10.99 5.52 6.50
C ASP A 122 -9.50 5.61 6.89
N VAL A 123 -8.66 4.67 6.42
CA VAL A 123 -7.21 4.65 6.70
C VAL A 123 -6.48 5.85 6.11
N LEU A 124 -6.86 6.32 4.92
CA LEU A 124 -6.20 7.47 4.28
C LEU A 124 -6.74 8.83 4.76
N GLY A 125 -7.89 8.84 5.41
CA GLY A 125 -8.49 10.03 6.01
C GLY A 125 -9.77 10.53 5.33
N PRO A 126 -10.43 11.52 5.95
CA PRO A 126 -11.82 11.89 5.68
C PRO A 126 -12.09 12.47 4.29
N GLN A 127 -11.05 12.88 3.56
CA GLN A 127 -11.16 13.40 2.20
C GLN A 127 -11.35 12.31 1.13
N TYR A 128 -11.20 11.03 1.50
CA TYR A 128 -11.31 9.91 0.58
C TYR A 128 -12.60 9.12 0.82
N PHE A 129 -13.09 8.48 -0.24
CA PHE A 129 -14.30 7.65 -0.21
C PHE A 129 -14.08 6.37 -1.02
N ALA A 130 -14.93 5.36 -0.79
CA ALA A 130 -14.89 4.12 -1.56
C ALA A 130 -15.05 4.40 -3.07
N GLY A 131 -14.28 3.71 -3.90
CA GLY A 131 -14.18 3.97 -5.34
C GLY A 131 -13.19 5.07 -5.71
N THR A 132 -12.54 5.73 -4.73
CA THR A 132 -11.44 6.65 -5.03
C THR A 132 -10.29 5.86 -5.67
N ALA A 133 -9.92 6.23 -6.89
CA ALA A 133 -8.74 5.70 -7.54
C ALA A 133 -7.46 6.11 -6.80
N ILE A 134 -6.61 5.14 -6.50
CA ILE A 134 -5.30 5.32 -5.89
C ILE A 134 -4.20 4.84 -6.82
N ASP A 135 -2.94 5.00 -6.41
CA ASP A 135 -1.84 4.65 -7.29
C ASP A 135 -1.87 3.15 -7.59
N PRO A 136 -1.57 2.73 -8.83
CA PRO A 136 -1.59 1.33 -9.20
C PRO A 136 -0.55 0.53 -8.39
N VAL A 137 -0.85 -0.75 -8.20
CA VAL A 137 0.03 -1.71 -7.55
C VAL A 137 0.77 -2.50 -8.63
N ARG A 138 2.08 -2.72 -8.47
CA ARG A 138 2.85 -3.64 -9.32
C ARG A 138 3.43 -4.78 -8.49
N ILE A 139 3.29 -6.01 -8.98
CA ILE A 139 3.81 -7.22 -8.33
C ILE A 139 4.54 -8.06 -9.37
N GLY A 140 5.87 -8.02 -9.38
CA GLY A 140 6.67 -8.66 -10.42
C GLY A 140 8.05 -8.01 -10.60
N ALA A 141 8.88 -8.59 -11.47
CA ALA A 141 10.09 -7.93 -11.93
C ALA A 141 9.70 -6.68 -12.73
N GLY A 142 10.30 -5.54 -12.35
CA GLY A 142 10.19 -4.28 -13.08
C GLY A 142 11.03 -4.27 -14.33
#